data_AF-A0A968ILK1-F1
#
_entry.id   AF-A0A968ILK1-F1
#
_cell.length_a   1.000
_cell.length_b   1.000
_cell.length_c   1.000
_cell.angle_alpha   90.00
_cell.angle_beta   90.00
_cell.angle_gamma   90.00
#
_symmetry.space_group_name_H-M   'P 1'
#
loop_
_entity.id
_entity.type
_entity.pdbx_description
1 polymer ?
#
loop_
_entity_poly.entity_id
_entity_poly.type
_entity_poly.pdbx_seq_one_letter_code
_entity_poly.pdbx_strand_id
1 'polypeptide(L)'
;MTEITLIHQTLHQHFGWHGARLRFLTLFLIALFRGRTVNLSDLSIAMPSDAQASSRYKRLQRFFCGFELDYGDWAKGMMNLMAIPQPWTLAIDRTNWKVGTINHNFRRCIMEG
;
A
#
# COMPACT_ATOMS: atom_id res chain seq x y z
N MET A 1 -9.56 -16.66 6.01
CA MET A 1 -10.43 -15.93 5.05
C MET A 1 -11.03 -14.67 5.67
N THR A 2 -11.41 -14.69 6.95
CA THR A 2 -11.98 -13.55 7.69
C THR A 2 -11.12 -12.27 7.65
N GLU A 3 -9.80 -12.40 7.80
CA GLU A 3 -8.84 -11.26 7.73
C GLU A 3 -8.88 -10.54 6.38
N ILE A 4 -8.97 -11.30 5.28
CA ILE A 4 -9.04 -10.74 3.91
C ILE A 4 -10.31 -9.91 3.77
N THR A 5 -11.45 -10.45 4.23
CA THR A 5 -12.73 -9.75 4.16
C THR A 5 -12.72 -8.48 4.99
N LEU A 6 -12.18 -8.54 6.22
CA LEU A 6 -12.11 -7.39 7.11
C LEU A 6 -11.26 -6.26 6.53
N ILE A 7 -10.02 -6.56 6.12
CA ILE A 7 -9.12 -5.56 5.52
C ILE A 7 -9.75 -4.97 4.25
N HIS A 8 -10.35 -5.81 3.41
CA HIS A 8 -11.01 -5.33 2.20
C HIS A 8 -12.18 -4.38 2.52
N GLN A 9 -13.02 -4.70 3.50
CA GLN A 9 -14.13 -3.85 3.92
C GLN A 9 -13.64 -2.52 4.49
N THR A 10 -12.64 -2.55 5.37
CA THR A 10 -12.04 -1.33 5.93
C THR A 10 -11.46 -0.46 4.82
N LEU A 11 -10.66 -1.02 3.89
CA LEU A 11 -10.11 -0.26 2.79
C LEU A 11 -11.22 0.31 1.88
N HIS A 12 -12.28 -0.45 1.62
CA HIS A 12 -13.41 0.02 0.82
C HIS A 12 -14.18 1.18 1.46
N GLN A 13 -14.24 1.24 2.79
CA GLN A 13 -14.88 2.36 3.50
C GLN A 13 -14.08 3.66 3.38
N HIS A 14 -12.75 3.57 3.32
CA HIS A 14 -11.87 4.74 3.33
C HIS A 14 -11.35 5.15 1.95
N PHE A 15 -11.39 4.24 0.96
CA PHE A 15 -10.88 4.49 -0.39
C PHE A 15 -11.97 4.26 -1.44
N GLY A 16 -12.23 5.26 -2.29
CA GLY A 16 -13.17 5.19 -3.42
C GLY A 16 -12.64 4.41 -4.64
N TRP A 17 -11.75 3.43 -4.44
CA TRP A 17 -11.11 2.71 -5.53
C TRP A 17 -11.98 1.57 -6.06
N HIS A 18 -11.73 1.18 -7.32
CA HIS A 18 -12.39 0.02 -7.90
C HIS A 18 -12.10 -1.26 -7.09
N GLY A 19 -13.11 -2.09 -6.85
CA GLY A 19 -13.02 -3.26 -5.97
C GLY A 19 -11.90 -4.24 -6.33
N ALA A 20 -11.57 -4.40 -7.61
CA ALA A 20 -10.44 -5.25 -8.01
C ALA A 20 -9.08 -4.73 -7.52
N ARG A 21 -8.91 -3.40 -7.39
CA ARG A 21 -7.70 -2.75 -6.87
C ARG A 21 -7.63 -2.89 -5.36
N LEU A 22 -8.73 -2.70 -4.65
CA LEU A 22 -8.82 -2.92 -3.20
C LEU A 22 -8.56 -4.37 -2.83
N ARG A 23 -9.12 -5.32 -3.59
CA ARG A 23 -8.84 -6.74 -3.43
C ARG A 23 -7.37 -7.06 -3.67
N PHE A 24 -6.75 -6.48 -4.70
CA PHE A 24 -5.32 -6.62 -4.90
C PHE A 24 -4.52 -6.07 -3.70
N LEU A 25 -4.80 -4.83 -3.26
CA LEU A 25 -4.11 -4.19 -2.15
C LEU A 25 -4.24 -5.04 -0.86
N THR A 26 -5.42 -5.57 -0.59
CA THR A 26 -5.67 -6.47 0.54
C THR A 26 -4.75 -7.69 0.53
N LEU A 27 -4.72 -8.40 -0.60
CA LEU A 27 -3.89 -9.60 -0.75
C LEU A 27 -2.39 -9.26 -0.69
N PHE A 28 -2.02 -8.10 -1.23
CA PHE A 28 -0.65 -7.59 -1.22
C PHE A 28 -0.19 -7.24 0.20
N LEU A 29 -1.01 -6.55 0.99
CA LEU A 29 -0.71 -6.23 2.40
C LEU A 29 -0.49 -7.49 3.24
N ILE A 30 -1.33 -8.51 3.05
CA ILE A 30 -1.18 -9.79 3.74
C ILE A 30 0.14 -10.47 3.34
N ALA A 31 0.49 -10.45 2.05
CA ALA A 31 1.75 -10.98 1.56
C ALA A 31 2.96 -10.22 2.13
N LEU A 32 2.88 -8.89 2.23
CA LEU A 32 3.91 -8.05 2.85
C LEU A 32 4.11 -8.40 4.33
N PHE A 33 3.02 -8.50 5.09
CA PHE A 33 3.11 -8.80 6.52
C PHE A 33 3.65 -10.20 6.79
N ARG A 34 3.27 -11.19 5.98
CA ARG A 34 3.74 -12.58 6.10
C ARG A 34 5.16 -12.76 5.57
N GLY A 35 5.43 -12.24 4.39
CA GLY A 35 6.71 -12.41 3.70
C GLY A 35 7.82 -11.53 4.25
N ARG A 36 7.49 -10.43 4.94
CA ARG A 36 8.44 -9.47 5.54
C ARG A 36 9.52 -8.99 4.55
N THR A 37 9.15 -8.96 3.27
CA THR A 37 10.03 -8.65 2.13
C THR A 37 9.30 -7.75 1.15
N VAL A 38 10.05 -6.93 0.45
CA VAL A 38 9.54 -6.08 -0.65
C VAL A 38 9.87 -6.66 -2.01
N ASN A 39 10.55 -7.82 -2.07
CA ASN A 39 10.89 -8.49 -3.32
C ASN A 39 9.62 -9.05 -3.97
N LEU A 40 9.30 -8.59 -5.19
CA LEU A 40 8.09 -8.99 -5.90
C LEU A 40 8.03 -10.49 -6.21
N SER A 41 9.17 -11.16 -6.40
CA SER A 41 9.22 -12.61 -6.62
C SER A 41 8.80 -13.36 -5.36
N ASP A 42 9.36 -13.00 -4.21
CA ASP A 42 9.01 -13.61 -2.92
C ASP A 42 7.56 -13.29 -2.53
N LEU A 43 7.12 -12.06 -2.77
CA LEU A 43 5.73 -11.64 -2.56
C LEU A 43 4.75 -12.39 -3.44
N SER A 44 5.13 -12.72 -4.68
CA SER A 44 4.29 -13.49 -5.58
C SER A 44 4.00 -14.90 -5.04
N ILE A 45 4.93 -15.46 -4.26
CA ILE A 45 4.78 -16.75 -3.60
C ILE A 45 3.91 -16.60 -2.34
N ALA A 46 4.16 -15.56 -1.54
CA ALA A 46 3.46 -15.29 -0.28
C ALA A 46 1.99 -14.82 -0.44
N MET A 47 1.60 -14.33 -1.62
CA MET A 47 0.23 -13.89 -1.87
C MET A 47 -0.78 -15.05 -1.81
N PRO A 48 -1.83 -14.96 -0.96
CA PRO A 48 -2.85 -15.99 -0.86
C PRO A 48 -3.76 -15.99 -2.09
N SER A 49 -3.51 -16.90 -3.03
CA SER A 49 -4.32 -17.10 -4.24
C SER A 49 -3.99 -18.46 -4.89
N ASP A 50 -4.99 -19.07 -5.52
CA ASP A 50 -4.84 -20.34 -6.25
C ASP A 50 -4.13 -20.21 -7.61
N ALA A 51 -3.73 -19.00 -7.98
CA ALA A 51 -3.04 -18.74 -9.24
C ALA A 51 -1.55 -19.15 -9.16
N GLN A 52 -0.98 -19.54 -10.31
CA GLN A 52 0.45 -19.78 -10.43
C GLN A 52 1.28 -18.55 -10.00
N ALA A 53 2.44 -18.78 -9.37
CA ALA A 53 3.32 -17.70 -8.89
C ALA A 53 3.71 -16.72 -10.02
N SER A 54 3.96 -17.23 -11.23
CA SER A 54 4.23 -16.43 -12.43
C SER A 54 3.09 -15.46 -12.79
N SER A 55 1.83 -15.89 -12.62
CA SER A 55 0.66 -15.05 -12.85
C SER A 55 0.52 -13.96 -11.78
N ARG A 56 0.76 -14.32 -10.51
CA ARG A 56 0.79 -13.39 -9.38
C ARG A 56 1.89 -12.33 -9.54
N TYR A 57 3.07 -12.74 -9.98
CA TYR A 57 4.18 -11.84 -10.30
C TYR A 57 3.82 -10.82 -11.38
N LYS A 58 3.24 -11.27 -12.50
CA LYS A 58 2.75 -10.36 -13.55
C LYS A 58 1.66 -9.42 -13.04
N ARG A 59 0.80 -9.87 -12.13
CA ARG A 59 -0.23 -9.03 -11.50
C ARG A 59 0.39 -7.93 -10.63
N LEU A 60 1.41 -8.25 -9.84
CA LEU A 60 2.18 -7.27 -9.06
C LEU A 60 2.78 -6.21 -9.98
N GLN A 61 3.48 -6.63 -11.05
CA GLN A 61 4.08 -5.71 -12.02
C GLN A 61 3.04 -4.79 -12.67
N ARG A 62 1.92 -5.35 -13.16
CA ARG A 62 0.85 -4.55 -13.77
C ARG A 62 0.24 -3.55 -12.82
N PHE A 63 0.07 -3.92 -11.54
CA PHE A 63 -0.45 -2.98 -10.55
C PHE A 63 0.52 -1.81 -10.36
N PHE A 64 1.79 -2.08 -10.07
CA PHE A 64 2.77 -1.00 -9.82
C PHE A 64 3.11 -0.17 -11.06
N CYS A 65 3.03 -0.73 -12.28
CA CYS A 65 3.22 0.03 -13.51
C CYS A 65 1.98 0.80 -13.96
N GLY A 66 0.78 0.30 -13.67
CA GLY A 66 -0.47 0.80 -14.26
C GLY A 66 -1.41 1.51 -13.28
N PHE A 67 -1.09 1.52 -11.98
CA PHE A 67 -1.88 2.20 -10.98
C PHE A 67 -1.16 3.43 -10.47
N GLU A 68 -1.68 4.60 -10.83
CA GLU A 68 -1.27 5.88 -10.29
C GLU A 68 -2.01 6.13 -8.97
N LEU A 69 -1.24 6.40 -7.92
CA LEU A 69 -1.76 6.66 -6.59
C LEU A 69 -2.00 8.17 -6.43
N ASP A 70 -3.26 8.58 -6.27
CA ASP A 70 -3.56 9.95 -5.84
C ASP A 70 -3.15 10.11 -4.37
N TYR A 71 -2.09 10.89 -4.12
CA TYR A 71 -1.55 11.12 -2.80
C TYR A 71 -2.50 11.88 -1.87
N GLY A 72 -3.38 12.74 -2.41
CA GLY A 72 -4.35 13.49 -1.64
C GLY A 72 -5.48 12.59 -1.12
N ASP A 73 -6.02 11.74 -2.00
CA ASP A 73 -7.01 10.73 -1.61
C ASP A 73 -6.40 9.68 -0.69
N TRP A 74 -5.16 9.28 -0.95
CA TRP A 74 -4.43 8.37 -0.06
C TRP A 74 -4.25 8.95 1.33
N ALA A 75 -3.82 10.21 1.43
CA ALA A 75 -3.65 10.90 2.70
C ALA A 75 -4.97 11.02 3.45
N LYS A 76 -6.05 11.49 2.82
CA LYS A 76 -7.39 11.57 3.44
C LYS A 76 -7.87 10.20 3.93
N GLY A 77 -7.73 9.17 3.10
CA GLY A 77 -8.07 7.80 3.46
C GLY A 77 -7.31 7.33 4.69
N MET A 78 -6.00 7.62 4.77
CA MET A 78 -5.17 7.27 5.92
C MET A 78 -5.54 8.05 7.20
N MET A 79 -5.80 9.35 7.09
CA MET A 79 -6.23 10.18 8.22
C MET A 79 -7.55 9.65 8.81
N ASN A 80 -8.50 9.27 7.93
CA ASN A 80 -9.77 8.69 8.35
C ASN A 80 -9.58 7.29 8.96
N LEU A 81 -8.70 6.47 8.39
CA LEU A 81 -8.41 5.13 8.89
C LEU A 81 -7.76 5.16 10.28
N MET A 82 -6.86 6.12 10.52
CA MET A 82 -6.16 6.30 11.80
C MET A 82 -6.98 7.09 12.83
N ALA A 83 -8.11 7.66 12.42
CA ALA A 83 -8.97 8.50 13.26
C ALA A 83 -8.21 9.63 13.99
N ILE A 84 -7.28 10.31 13.30
CA ILE A 84 -6.45 11.35 13.90
C ILE A 84 -7.31 12.60 14.21
N PRO A 85 -7.45 12.99 15.49
CA PRO A 85 -8.29 14.12 15.88
C PRO A 85 -7.71 15.46 15.40
N GLN A 86 -8.57 16.45 15.26
CA GLN A 86 -8.17 17.83 14.92
C GLN A 86 -7.97 18.68 16.18
N PRO A 87 -7.13 19.74 16.13
CA PRO A 87 -6.38 20.22 14.96
C PRO A 87 -5.15 19.37 14.63
N TRP A 88 -4.77 19.28 13.36
CA TRP A 88 -3.59 18.51 12.95
C TRP A 88 -2.31 19.33 13.01
N THR A 89 -1.25 18.70 13.52
CA THR A 89 0.12 19.23 13.45
C THR A 89 0.85 18.62 12.26
N LEU A 90 1.39 19.46 11.37
CA LEU A 90 2.18 19.02 10.23
C LEU A 90 3.66 18.90 10.62
N ALA A 91 4.15 17.66 10.74
CA ALA A 91 5.56 17.37 10.88
C ALA A 91 6.19 17.09 9.51
N ILE A 92 7.25 17.82 9.16
CA ILE A 92 7.98 17.63 7.89
C ILE A 92 9.40 17.22 8.19
N ASP A 93 9.82 16.08 7.65
CA ASP A 93 11.19 15.59 7.74
C ASP A 93 11.77 15.31 6.35
N ARG A 94 13.09 15.39 6.19
CA ARG A 94 13.79 15.06 4.94
C ARG A 94 14.29 13.62 5.01
N THR A 95 13.89 12.80 4.05
CA THR A 95 14.48 11.47 3.86
C THR A 95 15.25 11.41 2.55
N ASN A 96 16.46 10.86 2.56
CA ASN A 96 17.26 10.65 1.36
C ASN A 96 17.29 9.15 1.05
N TRP A 97 16.86 8.79 -0.15
CA TRP A 97 16.85 7.43 -0.65
C TRP A 97 17.93 7.30 -1.71
N LYS A 98 18.88 6.41 -1.49
CA LYS A 98 19.96 6.16 -2.45
C LYS A 98 19.65 4.91 -3.25
N VAL A 99 19.45 5.08 -4.56
CA VAL A 99 19.24 3.98 -5.51
C VAL A 99 20.51 3.85 -6.35
N GLY A 100 21.36 2.87 -6.01
CA GLY A 100 22.69 2.75 -6.61
C GLY A 100 23.55 3.98 -6.30
N THR A 101 23.91 4.75 -7.33
CA THR A 101 24.67 5.99 -7.19
C THR A 101 23.80 7.25 -7.14
N ILE A 102 22.50 7.12 -7.41
CA ILE A 102 21.56 8.25 -7.51
C ILE A 102 20.92 8.50 -6.14
N ASN A 103 20.93 9.76 -5.69
CA ASN A 103 20.24 10.19 -4.48
C ASN A 103 18.88 10.81 -4.83
N HIS A 104 17.82 10.34 -4.17
CA HIS A 104 16.48 10.86 -4.25
C HIS A 104 16.09 11.44 -2.89
N ASN A 105 15.98 12.76 -2.80
CA ASN A 105 15.54 13.43 -1.59
C ASN A 105 14.02 13.58 -1.62
N PHE A 106 13.34 12.97 -0.65
CA PHE A 106 11.91 13.12 -0.44
C PHE A 106 11.66 13.95 0.82
N ARG A 107 10.67 14.84 0.77
CA ARG A 107 10.13 15.48 1.98
C ARG A 107 8.97 14.61 2.46
N ARG A 108 9.12 14.02 3.64
CA ARG A 108 8.08 13.21 4.27
C ARG A 108 7.25 14.11 5.18
N CYS A 109 5.94 14.10 4.98
CA CYS A 109 5.00 14.72 5.90
C CYS A 109 4.36 13.64 6.78
N ILE A 110 4.27 13.91 8.07
CA ILE A 110 3.50 13.14 9.05
C ILE A 110 2.52 14.13 9.69
N MET A 111 1.26 13.73 9.77
CA MET A 111 0.24 14.49 10.48
C MET A 111 0.08 13.87 11.87
N GLU A 112 0.23 14.66 12.90
CA GLU A 112 0.09 14.26 14.31
C GLU A 112 -1.11 14.97 14.95
N GLY A 113 -1.71 14.34 15.97
CA GLY A 113 -2.86 14.86 16.72
C GLY A 113 -2.46 15.46 18.07
#